data_AF-A0A7H4NZN9-F1
#
_entry.id   AF-A0A7H4NZN9-F1
#
_cell.length_a   1.000
_cell.length_b   1.000
_cell.length_c   1.000
_cell.angle_alpha   90.00
_cell.angle_beta   90.00
_cell.angle_gamma   90.00
#
_symmetry.space_group_name_H-M   'P 1'
#
loop_
_entity.id
_entity.type
_entity.pdbx_description
1 polymer ?
#
loop_
_entity_poly.entity_id
_entity_poly.type
_entity_poly.pdbx_seq_one_letter_code
_entity_poly.pdbx_strand_id
1 'polypeptide(L)' 'MAVQRILRQTAWPRLGHLVEKTLNSYNILKYWLVGYSLGGRVAMYFACQPREGLCGLVVEGGHPG' A
#
# COMPACT_ATOMS: atom_id res chain seq x y z
N MET A 1 -7.45 -23.45 10.97
CA MET A 1 -7.86 -22.41 10.00
C MET A 1 -8.01 -20.99 10.60
N ALA A 2 -7.74 -20.73 11.89
CA ALA A 2 -7.85 -19.38 12.48
C ALA A 2 -6.52 -18.60 12.53
N VAL A 3 -5.37 -19.28 12.62
CA VAL A 3 -4.04 -18.67 12.75
C VAL A 3 -3.63 -17.86 11.49
N GLN A 4 -3.96 -18.35 10.29
CA GLN A 4 -3.65 -17.64 9.04
C GLN A 4 -4.43 -16.32 8.87
N ARG A 5 -5.56 -16.15 9.57
CA ARG A 5 -6.40 -14.94 9.49
C ARG A 5 -5.84 -13.80 10.36
N ILE A 6 -5.18 -14.11 11.47
CA ILE A 6 -4.54 -13.13 12.35
C ILE A 6 -3.26 -12.56 11.72
N LEU A 7 -2.45 -13.40 11.07
CA LEU A 7 -1.23 -12.96 10.38
C LEU A 7 -1.50 -12.07 9.16
N ARG A 8 -2.67 -12.21 8.52
CA ARG A 8 -3.05 -11.39 7.36
C ARG A 8 -3.56 -10.00 7.74
N GLN A 9 -4.26 -9.86 8.87
CA GLN A 9 -4.89 -8.57 9.24
C GLN A 9 -3.89 -7.53 9.77
N THR A 10 -2.77 -7.96 10.36
CA THR A 10 -1.72 -7.06 10.86
C THR A 10 -0.71 -6.67 9.77
N ALA A 11 -0.60 -7.44 8.69
CA ALA A 11 0.42 -7.26 7.66
C ALA A 11 0.18 -6.01 6.78
N TRP A 12 -1.06 -5.76 6.33
CA TRP A 12 -1.35 -4.63 5.44
C TRP A 12 -1.19 -3.26 6.08
N PRO A 13 -1.72 -3.00 7.29
CA PRO A 13 -1.46 -1.75 7.99
C PRO A 13 0.04 -1.51 8.19
N ARG A 14 0.79 -2.57 8.57
CA ARG A 14 2.24 -2.49 8.78
C ARG A 14 2.99 -2.16 7.49
N LEU A 15 2.64 -2.82 6.38
CA LEU A 15 3.22 -2.52 5.07
C LEU A 15 2.92 -1.07 4.66
N GLY A 16 1.70 -0.59 4.88
CA GLY A 16 1.35 0.81 4.60
C GLY A 16 2.20 1.80 5.40
N HIS A 17 2.39 1.58 6.69
CA HIS A 17 3.28 2.43 7.51
C HIS A 17 4.74 2.40 7.05
N LEU A 18 5.23 1.26 6.56
CA LEU A 18 6.59 1.17 6.04
C LEU A 18 6.75 1.98 4.75
N VAL A 19 5.78 1.88 3.82
CA VAL A 19 5.78 2.70 2.59
C VAL A 19 5.79 4.19 2.93
N GLU A 20 4.94 4.62 3.87
CA GLU A 20 4.87 6.01 4.30
C GLU A 20 6.17 6.49 4.96
N LYS A 21 6.77 5.67 5.84
CA LYS A 21 8.09 5.97 6.41
C LYS A 21 9.16 6.13 5.34
N THR A 22 9.15 5.28 4.31
CA THR A 22 10.09 5.38 3.20
C THR A 22 9.87 6.64 2.39
N LEU A 23 8.64 6.98 2.01
CA LEU A 23 8.36 8.23 1.28
C LEU A 23 8.87 9.46 2.06
N ASN A 24 8.60 9.49 3.37
CA ASN A 24 9.07 10.56 4.25
C ASN A 24 10.60 10.59 4.38
N SER A 25 11.27 9.44 4.52
CA SER A 25 12.74 9.40 4.64
C SER A 25 13.47 9.88 3.39
N TYR A 26 12.85 9.72 2.22
CA TYR A 26 13.37 10.22 0.94
C TYR A 26 12.83 11.61 0.57
N ASN A 27 12.06 12.26 1.46
CA ASN A 27 11.42 13.56 1.23
C ASN A 27 10.55 13.59 -0.04
N ILE A 28 9.85 12.49 -0.33
CA ILE A 28 8.96 12.35 -1.49
C ILE A 28 7.57 12.85 -1.06
N LEU A 29 7.30 14.13 -1.35
CA LEU A 29 6.07 14.82 -0.91
C LEU A 29 4.96 14.84 -1.97
N LYS A 30 5.27 14.48 -3.22
CA LYS A 30 4.31 14.30 -4.32
C LYS A 30 4.73 13.10 -5.15
N TYR A 31 3.84 12.14 -5.34
CA TYR A 31 4.19 10.87 -5.98
C TYR A 31 3.01 10.21 -6.68
N TRP A 32 3.33 9.35 -7.62
CA TRP A 32 2.43 8.35 -8.17
C TRP A 32 2.80 6.99 -7.58
N LEU A 33 1.79 6.20 -7.23
CA LEU A 33 2.01 4.84 -6.74
C LEU A 33 1.70 3.86 -7.88
N VAL A 34 2.66 3.00 -8.21
CA VAL A 34 2.51 1.97 -9.25
C VAL A 34 2.69 0.61 -8.61
N GLY A 35 1.69 -0.27 -8.71
CA GLY A 35 1.70 -1.58 -8.08
C GLY A 35 1.40 -2.72 -9.05
N TYR A 36 2.29 -3.71 -9.11
CA TYR A 36 2.11 -4.93 -9.91
C TYR A 36 1.76 -6.14 -9.02
N SER A 37 0.77 -6.94 -9.42
CA SER A 37 0.38 -8.19 -8.76
C SER A 37 0.12 -8.01 -7.25
N LEU A 38 0.92 -8.62 -6.38
CA LEU A 38 0.86 -8.40 -4.93
C LEU A 38 1.05 -6.92 -4.56
N GLY A 39 1.98 -6.23 -5.23
CA GLY A 39 2.22 -4.80 -5.07
C GLY A 39 0.99 -3.98 -5.46
N GLY A 40 0.19 -4.44 -6.42
CA GLY A 40 -1.09 -3.83 -6.79
C GLY A 40 -2.09 -3.85 -5.64
N ARG A 41 -2.18 -4.98 -4.92
CA ARG A 41 -3.05 -5.09 -3.73
C ARG A 41 -2.60 -4.18 -2.59
N VAL A 42 -1.28 -4.12 -2.35
CA VAL A 42 -0.71 -3.20 -1.36
C VAL A 42 -0.96 -1.75 -1.75
N ALA A 43 -0.77 -1.41 -3.03
CA ALA A 43 -0.97 -0.06 -3.54
C ALA A 43 -2.44 0.38 -3.44
N MET A 44 -3.38 -0.49 -3.80
CA MET A 44 -4.82 -0.25 -3.61
C MET A 44 -5.17 -0.07 -2.12
N TYR A 45 -4.73 -0.99 -1.25
CA TYR A 45 -4.95 -0.87 0.19
C TYR A 45 -4.39 0.44 0.76
N PHE A 46 -3.18 0.82 0.34
CA PHE A 46 -2.50 2.03 0.78
C PHE A 46 -3.24 3.29 0.33
N ALA A 47 -3.70 3.32 -0.92
CA ALA A 47 -4.42 4.44 -1.54
C ALA A 47 -5.87 4.59 -1.06
N CYS A 48 -6.48 3.55 -0.49
CA CYS A 48 -7.83 3.63 0.10
C CYS A 48 -7.91 4.46 1.39
N GLN A 49 -6.77 4.87 1.95
CA GLN A 49 -6.70 5.79 3.10
C GLN A 49 -6.34 7.20 2.62
N PRO A 50 -6.63 8.27 3.37
CA PRO A 50 -6.13 9.61 3.06
C PRO A 50 -4.59 9.61 3.00
N ARG A 51 -4.03 10.04 1.87
CA ARG A 51 -2.58 10.11 1.64
C ARG A 51 -2.19 11.48 1.12
N GLU A 52 -1.40 12.20 1.90
CA GLU A 52 -0.78 13.44 1.41
C GLU A 52 0.20 13.11 0.28
N GLY A 53 0.21 13.97 -0.74
CA GLY A 53 1.14 13.84 -1.87
C GLY A 53 0.80 12.78 -2.92
N LEU A 54 -0.15 11.87 -2.66
CA LEU A 54 -0.57 10.88 -3.65
C LEU A 54 -1.34 11.55 -4.79
N CYS A 55 -0.72 11.61 -5.96
CA CYS A 55 -1.25 12.26 -7.15
C CYS A 55 -2.03 11.31 -8.07
N GLY A 56 -1.73 10.01 -7.99
CA GLY A 56 -2.33 9.00 -8.86
C GLY A 56 -1.89 7.58 -8.48
N LEU A 57 -2.68 6.61 -8.89
CA LEU A 57 -2.45 5.18 -8.66
C LEU A 57 -2.55 4.44 -10.00
N VAL A 58 -1.56 3.61 -10.30
CA VAL A 58 -1.58 2.66 -11.42
C VAL A 58 -1.45 1.25 -10.85
N VAL A 59 -2.35 0.36 -11.28
CA VAL A 59 -2.38 -1.02 -10.82
C VAL A 59 -2.34 -1.95 -12.02
N GLU A 60 -1.40 -2.88 -12.01
CA GLU A 60 -1.28 -3.94 -13.02
C GLU A 60 -1.45 -5.30 -12.35
N GLY A 61 -2.46 -6.08 -12.78
CA GLY A 61 -2.69 -7.44 -12.26
C GLY A 61 -3.01 -7.53 -10.75
N GLY A 62 -3.43 -6.42 -10.12
CA GLY A 62 -3.84 -6.39 -8.71
C GLY A 62 -5.30 -6.80 -8.54
N HIS A 63 -5.58 -7.72 -7.61
CA HIS A 63 -6.95 -8.14 -7.27
C HIS A 63 -7.57 -7.25 -6.18
N PRO A 64 -8.73 -6.60 -6.38
CA PRO A 64 -9.27 -5.64 -5.43
C PRO A 64 -9.85 -6.25 -4.13
N GLY A 65 -10.07 -7.56 -4.07
CA GLY A 65 -10.61 -8.24 -2.87
C GLY A 65 -10.45 -9.74 -2.89
#